data_AF-A0AAE7AX02-F1
#
_entry.id   AF-A0AAE7AX02-F1
#
_cell.length_a   1.000
_cell.length_b   1.000
_cell.length_c   1.000
_cell.angle_alpha   90.00
_cell.angle_beta   90.00
_cell.angle_gamma   90.00
#
_symmetry.space_group_name_H-M   'P 1'
#
loop_
_entity.id
_entity.type
_entity.pdbx_description
1 polymer ?
#
loop_
_entity_poly.entity_id
_entity_poly.type
_entity_poly.pdbx_seq_one_letter_code
_entity_poly.pdbx_strand_id
1 'polypeptide(L)'
;MSKWLLDRLFEAGDQAEPRFAFQGTVNWMRALAEVVNDGVCDDDELNNLYARVQRRPVNREADTLVFENAMMALHNLSSLKSMNEDVEDKYDICRSAIISWYYSVYFAASAMVAASSGSIQETHTATAKVWQSDIAEKELIPYPFNLFLTSLVSKTADAEIAAYRGANRFDLNDRAYDNETAHGALVSYLKGTHGYKKWEAEERVKTSRDFKALGVDNFRTQAAREVRDRTLDKGQVNFLIQAFRYRGKANYRDSIFLSYGDNNEATIEEFIQDLYDVSIGFIRATSHYCSRRVERGTWAEFVEDISDNSRLCIDSVVLEI
;
A
#
# COMPACT_ATOMS: atom_id res chain seq x y z
N MET A 1 6.41 34.98 1.90
CA MET A 1 5.02 35.33 2.30
C MET A 1 4.70 34.60 3.58
N SER A 2 3.94 35.18 4.52
CA SER A 2 3.53 34.44 5.72
C SER A 2 2.60 33.29 5.32
N LYS A 3 2.76 32.14 5.95
CA LYS A 3 1.98 30.93 5.68
C LYS A 3 0.89 30.83 6.75
N TRP A 4 -0.02 31.81 6.79
CA TRP A 4 -0.96 32.03 7.89
C TRP A 4 -1.72 30.77 8.33
N LEU A 5 -2.15 29.94 7.38
CA LEU A 5 -2.82 28.68 7.71
C LEU A 5 -1.85 27.75 8.45
N LEU A 6 -0.63 27.56 7.94
CA LEU A 6 0.39 26.74 8.60
C LEU A 6 0.74 27.27 9.99
N ASP A 7 0.91 28.58 10.14
CA ASP A 7 1.18 29.21 11.43
C ASP A 7 0.07 28.88 12.45
N ARG A 8 -1.20 29.02 12.05
CA ARG A 8 -2.36 28.68 12.88
C ARG A 8 -2.49 27.19 13.17
N LEU A 9 -2.07 26.36 12.23
CA LEU A 9 -2.06 24.92 12.36
C LEU A 9 -1.00 24.47 13.39
N PHE A 10 0.16 25.13 13.45
CA PHE A 10 1.20 24.90 14.47
C PHE A 10 0.78 25.37 15.87
N GLU A 11 0.14 26.53 15.97
CA GLU A 11 -0.36 27.07 17.25
C GLU A 11 -1.36 26.13 17.93
N ALA A 12 -2.07 25.30 17.16
CA ALA A 12 -3.02 24.32 17.67
C ALA A 12 -2.38 23.07 18.31
N GLY A 13 -1.05 22.92 18.27
CA GLY A 13 -0.27 22.07 19.18
C GLY A 13 -0.25 20.56 18.93
N ASP A 14 -0.83 20.06 17.83
CA ASP A 14 -0.97 18.61 17.60
C ASP A 14 -0.58 18.20 16.17
N GLN A 15 0.57 18.69 15.69
CA GLN A 15 0.98 18.51 14.28
C GLN A 15 2.41 18.00 14.11
N ALA A 16 2.58 17.08 13.15
CA ALA A 16 3.87 16.81 12.56
C ALA A 16 4.36 18.08 11.83
N GLU A 17 5.68 18.32 11.81
CA GLU A 17 6.17 19.45 11.03
C GLU A 17 5.82 19.23 9.54
N PRO A 18 5.23 20.24 8.85
CA PRO A 18 4.79 20.20 7.46
C PRO A 18 5.82 19.59 6.52
N ARG A 19 7.11 19.94 6.74
CA ARG A 19 8.23 19.44 5.94
C ARG A 19 8.36 17.92 6.08
N PHE A 20 8.27 17.38 7.29
CA PHE A 20 8.34 15.93 7.53
C PHE A 20 7.12 15.19 6.99
N ALA A 21 5.94 15.79 7.08
CA ALA A 21 4.71 15.20 6.54
C ALA A 21 4.73 15.15 5.00
N PHE A 22 5.15 16.24 4.35
CA PHE A 22 5.35 16.29 2.90
C PHE A 22 6.42 15.30 2.45
N GLN A 23 7.62 15.39 3.03
CA GLN A 23 8.78 14.59 2.65
C GLN A 23 8.51 13.10 2.84
N GLY A 24 7.95 12.70 3.98
CA GLY A 24 7.60 11.29 4.22
C GLY A 24 6.50 10.76 3.30
N THR A 25 5.68 11.63 2.70
CA THR A 25 4.65 11.25 1.72
C THR A 25 5.30 10.99 0.36
N VAL A 26 6.02 11.98 -0.18
CA VAL A 26 6.64 11.86 -1.51
C VAL A 26 7.78 10.85 -1.53
N ASN A 27 8.63 10.79 -0.51
CA ASN A 27 9.79 9.88 -0.51
C ASN A 27 9.41 8.41 -0.37
N TRP A 28 8.30 8.08 0.31
CA TRP A 28 7.85 6.69 0.36
C TRP A 28 7.38 6.21 -1.00
N MET A 29 6.62 7.05 -1.71
CA MET A 29 6.16 6.72 -3.06
C MET A 29 7.33 6.66 -4.04
N ARG A 30 8.28 7.62 -3.95
CA ARG A 30 9.50 7.59 -4.75
C ARG A 30 10.30 6.32 -4.54
N ALA A 31 10.43 5.86 -3.30
CA ALA A 31 11.12 4.61 -2.98
C ALA A 31 10.41 3.37 -3.56
N LEU A 32 9.07 3.36 -3.56
CA LEU A 32 8.31 2.29 -4.23
C LEU A 32 8.54 2.33 -5.74
N ALA A 33 8.46 3.52 -6.35
CA ALA A 33 8.63 3.71 -7.79
C ALA A 33 10.04 3.36 -8.25
N GLU A 34 11.08 3.74 -7.49
CA GLU A 34 12.47 3.39 -7.78
C GLU A 34 12.64 1.88 -7.93
N VAL A 35 12.14 1.10 -6.97
CA VAL A 35 12.22 -0.37 -7.01
C VAL A 35 11.41 -0.95 -8.17
N VAL A 36 10.21 -0.41 -8.43
CA VAL A 36 9.36 -0.87 -9.54
C VAL A 36 10.03 -0.59 -10.89
N ASN A 37 10.61 0.59 -11.05
CA ASN A 37 11.26 1.05 -12.28
C ASN A 37 12.62 0.36 -12.53
N ASP A 38 13.19 -0.29 -11.51
CA ASP A 38 14.36 -1.18 -11.65
C ASP A 38 14.00 -2.59 -12.17
N GLY A 39 12.73 -2.82 -12.55
CA GLY A 39 12.33 -4.01 -13.31
C GLY A 39 11.86 -5.20 -12.47
N VAL A 40 11.64 -5.03 -11.16
CA VAL A 40 11.12 -6.12 -10.29
C VAL A 40 9.73 -6.64 -10.69
N CYS A 41 9.02 -5.90 -11.55
CA CYS A 41 7.71 -6.26 -12.09
C CYS A 41 7.75 -6.56 -13.60
N ASP A 42 8.94 -6.79 -14.17
CA ASP A 42 9.11 -7.20 -15.56
C ASP A 42 8.66 -8.66 -15.78
N ASP A 43 8.30 -9.00 -17.02
CA ASP A 43 7.68 -10.29 -17.32
C ASP A 43 8.59 -11.48 -16.98
N ASP A 44 9.91 -11.36 -17.17
CA ASP A 44 10.85 -12.44 -16.84
C ASP A 44 10.89 -12.69 -15.33
N GLU A 45 10.94 -11.64 -14.52
CA GLU A 45 10.95 -11.73 -13.06
C GLU A 45 9.60 -12.29 -12.53
N LEU A 46 8.49 -11.80 -13.06
CA LEU A 46 7.16 -12.27 -12.67
C LEU A 46 6.90 -13.72 -13.12
N ASN A 47 7.33 -14.10 -14.33
CA ASN A 47 7.23 -15.48 -14.79
C ASN A 47 8.04 -16.42 -13.90
N ASN A 48 9.25 -16.02 -13.49
CA ASN A 48 10.06 -16.78 -12.55
C ASN A 48 9.38 -16.91 -11.18
N LEU A 49 8.88 -15.81 -10.63
CA LEU A 49 8.17 -15.78 -9.34
C LEU A 49 6.95 -16.71 -9.34
N TYR A 50 6.18 -16.69 -10.42
CA TYR A 50 4.93 -17.43 -10.52
C TYR A 50 5.03 -18.79 -11.22
N ALA A 51 6.23 -19.23 -11.62
CA ALA A 51 6.45 -20.56 -12.20
C ALA A 51 5.93 -21.70 -11.32
N ARG A 52 5.98 -21.51 -9.99
CA ARG A 52 5.49 -22.49 -8.99
C ARG A 52 3.98 -22.42 -8.73
N VAL A 53 3.29 -21.37 -9.19
CA VAL A 53 1.87 -21.17 -8.91
C VAL A 53 1.03 -22.18 -9.70
N GLN A 54 0.28 -22.99 -8.97
CA GLN A 54 -0.63 -23.96 -9.56
C GLN A 54 -1.98 -23.31 -9.85
N ARG A 55 -2.64 -23.76 -10.91
CA ARG A 55 -4.01 -23.35 -11.22
C ARG A 55 -4.98 -23.85 -10.17
N ARG A 56 -5.99 -23.05 -9.83
CA ARG A 56 -7.05 -23.46 -8.90
C ARG A 56 -8.01 -24.43 -9.62
N PRO A 57 -8.72 -25.33 -8.90
CA PRO A 57 -9.88 -26.01 -9.48
C PRO A 57 -10.88 -24.99 -10.04
N VAL A 58 -11.55 -25.31 -11.14
CA VAL A 58 -12.50 -24.38 -11.79
C VAL A 58 -13.54 -23.90 -10.78
N ASN A 59 -13.64 -22.58 -10.61
CA ASN A 59 -14.74 -21.93 -9.90
C ASN A 59 -15.01 -20.62 -10.62
N ARG A 60 -16.10 -20.60 -11.37
CA ARG A 60 -16.45 -19.45 -12.21
C ARG A 60 -16.84 -18.23 -11.39
N GLU A 61 -17.47 -18.40 -10.22
CA GLU A 61 -17.82 -17.28 -9.36
C GLU A 61 -16.57 -16.55 -8.86
N ALA A 62 -15.57 -17.32 -8.40
CA ALA A 62 -14.29 -16.76 -7.98
C ALA A 62 -13.53 -16.12 -9.16
N ASP A 63 -13.56 -16.73 -10.35
CA ASP A 63 -12.91 -16.15 -11.54
C ASP A 63 -13.60 -14.85 -11.98
N THR A 64 -14.94 -14.78 -11.94
CA THR A 64 -15.69 -13.55 -12.18
C THR A 64 -15.27 -12.44 -11.21
N LEU A 65 -15.13 -12.75 -9.92
CA LEU A 65 -14.64 -11.78 -8.92
C LEU A 65 -13.22 -11.30 -9.23
N VAL A 66 -12.35 -12.17 -9.75
CA VAL A 66 -11.01 -11.78 -10.19
C VAL A 66 -11.11 -10.74 -11.31
N PHE A 67 -11.93 -11.00 -12.33
CA PHE A 67 -12.10 -10.11 -13.48
C PHE A 67 -12.75 -8.77 -13.10
N GLU A 68 -13.79 -8.79 -12.26
CA GLU A 68 -14.43 -7.58 -11.74
C GLU A 68 -13.43 -6.69 -10.98
N ASN A 69 -12.65 -7.28 -10.09
CA ASN A 69 -11.64 -6.56 -9.33
C ASN A 69 -10.49 -6.06 -10.23
N ALA A 70 -10.06 -6.84 -11.23
CA ALA A 70 -9.07 -6.39 -12.20
C ALA A 70 -9.58 -5.18 -13.01
N MET A 71 -10.84 -5.19 -13.46
CA MET A 71 -11.44 -4.05 -14.17
C MET A 71 -11.56 -2.82 -13.25
N MET A 72 -11.93 -3.00 -11.99
CA MET A 72 -11.96 -1.91 -11.01
C MET A 72 -10.56 -1.32 -10.74
N ALA A 73 -9.51 -2.15 -10.74
CA ALA A 73 -8.14 -1.68 -10.67
C ALA A 73 -7.78 -0.84 -11.90
N LEU A 74 -8.15 -1.30 -13.10
CA LEU A 74 -7.95 -0.57 -14.36
C LEU A 74 -8.69 0.76 -14.42
N HIS A 75 -9.93 0.87 -13.91
CA HIS A 75 -10.64 2.14 -13.82
C HIS A 75 -9.84 3.20 -13.06
N ASN A 76 -9.24 2.80 -11.95
CA ASN A 76 -8.45 3.69 -11.11
C ASN A 76 -7.08 4.00 -11.73
N LEU A 77 -6.45 3.02 -12.39
CA LEU A 77 -5.21 3.25 -13.13
C LEU A 77 -5.41 4.19 -14.33
N SER A 78 -6.50 4.02 -15.09
CA SER A 78 -6.88 4.91 -16.20
C SER A 78 -7.15 6.33 -15.70
N SER A 79 -7.84 6.49 -14.57
CA SER A 79 -8.05 7.81 -13.95
C SER A 79 -6.72 8.46 -13.57
N LEU A 80 -5.79 7.66 -13.00
CA LEU A 80 -4.46 8.13 -12.63
C LEU A 80 -3.62 8.53 -13.84
N LYS A 81 -3.69 7.76 -14.94
CA LYS A 81 -3.07 8.10 -16.23
C LYS A 81 -3.55 9.46 -16.73
N SER A 82 -4.86 9.68 -16.82
CA SER A 82 -5.40 10.98 -17.26
C SER A 82 -5.03 12.12 -16.33
N MET A 83 -5.02 11.92 -15.01
CA MET A 83 -4.50 12.95 -14.08
C MET A 83 -3.01 13.24 -14.31
N ASN A 84 -2.23 12.24 -14.71
CA ASN A 84 -0.80 12.39 -14.98
C ASN A 84 -0.51 13.03 -16.34
N GLU A 85 -1.32 12.78 -17.37
CA GLU A 85 -1.06 13.25 -18.73
C GLU A 85 -1.81 14.56 -19.06
N ASP A 86 -3.07 14.70 -18.62
CA ASP A 86 -3.98 15.72 -19.15
C ASP A 86 -4.10 16.98 -18.28
N VAL A 87 -3.70 16.91 -17.01
CA VAL A 87 -3.83 18.02 -16.05
C VAL A 87 -2.51 18.77 -15.90
N GLU A 88 -2.47 20.06 -16.21
CA GLU A 88 -1.25 20.87 -16.09
C GLU A 88 -0.85 21.09 -14.63
N ASP A 89 -1.76 21.63 -13.80
CA ASP A 89 -1.48 21.90 -12.38
C ASP A 89 -1.70 20.65 -11.52
N LYS A 90 -0.60 19.97 -11.17
CA LYS A 90 -0.63 18.74 -10.38
C LYS A 90 -1.05 18.95 -8.92
N TYR A 91 -0.96 20.18 -8.40
CA TYR A 91 -1.42 20.45 -7.03
C TYR A 91 -2.92 20.22 -6.88
N ASP A 92 -3.70 20.52 -7.93
CA ASP A 92 -5.17 20.38 -7.92
C ASP A 92 -5.61 18.92 -7.80
N ILE A 93 -4.80 17.99 -8.30
CA ILE A 93 -5.17 16.58 -8.40
C ILE A 93 -4.40 15.66 -7.46
N CYS A 94 -3.38 16.14 -6.75
CA CYS A 94 -2.50 15.29 -5.93
C CYS A 94 -3.26 14.38 -4.94
N ARG A 95 -4.33 14.89 -4.32
CA ARG A 95 -5.17 14.12 -3.40
C ARG A 95 -5.99 13.06 -4.12
N SER A 96 -6.59 13.42 -5.26
CA SER A 96 -7.39 12.51 -6.10
C SER A 96 -6.52 11.41 -6.73
N ALA A 97 -5.28 11.74 -7.09
CA ALA A 97 -4.27 10.79 -7.55
C ALA A 97 -3.94 9.74 -6.50
N ILE A 98 -3.72 10.14 -5.24
CA ILE A 98 -3.47 9.19 -4.14
C ILE A 98 -4.67 8.26 -3.90
N ILE A 99 -5.90 8.78 -4.03
CA ILE A 99 -7.11 7.95 -3.92
C ILE A 99 -7.17 6.93 -5.05
N SER A 100 -6.91 7.36 -6.29
CA SER A 100 -6.93 6.48 -7.46
C SER A 100 -5.84 5.41 -7.36
N TRP A 101 -4.60 5.79 -7.02
CA TRP A 101 -3.52 4.84 -6.71
C TRP A 101 -3.94 3.80 -5.67
N TYR A 102 -4.51 4.26 -4.54
CA TYR A 102 -4.90 3.34 -3.46
C TYR A 102 -5.97 2.35 -3.90
N TYR A 103 -7.01 2.80 -4.61
CA TYR A 103 -8.06 1.89 -5.06
C TYR A 103 -7.60 0.97 -6.19
N SER A 104 -6.67 1.42 -7.05
CA SER A 104 -5.97 0.55 -7.99
C SER A 104 -5.29 -0.62 -7.27
N VAL A 105 -4.45 -0.32 -6.27
CA VAL A 105 -3.78 -1.33 -5.43
C VAL A 105 -4.78 -2.22 -4.68
N TYR A 106 -5.81 -1.62 -4.07
CA TYR A 106 -6.79 -2.35 -3.27
C TYR A 106 -7.59 -3.37 -4.10
N PHE A 107 -8.07 -2.96 -5.27
CA PHE A 107 -8.81 -3.86 -6.14
C PHE A 107 -7.90 -4.92 -6.76
N ALA A 108 -6.68 -4.57 -7.17
CA ALA A 108 -5.70 -5.55 -7.64
C ALA A 108 -5.40 -6.61 -6.56
N ALA A 109 -5.18 -6.20 -5.30
CA ALA A 109 -4.98 -7.14 -4.21
C ALA A 109 -6.24 -7.98 -3.89
N SER A 110 -7.42 -7.41 -4.05
CA SER A 110 -8.70 -8.13 -3.91
C SER A 110 -8.86 -9.21 -4.99
N ALA A 111 -8.42 -8.92 -6.22
CA ALA A 111 -8.33 -9.92 -7.29
C ALA A 111 -7.37 -11.06 -6.91
N MET A 112 -6.20 -10.76 -6.32
CA MET A 112 -5.28 -11.81 -5.83
C MET A 112 -5.92 -12.69 -4.74
N VAL A 113 -6.67 -12.09 -3.81
CA VAL A 113 -7.37 -12.84 -2.75
C VAL A 113 -8.45 -13.76 -3.35
N ALA A 114 -9.26 -13.24 -4.28
CA ALA A 114 -10.26 -14.04 -5.01
C ALA A 114 -9.61 -15.18 -5.81
N ALA A 115 -8.50 -14.91 -6.50
CA ALA A 115 -7.73 -15.90 -7.24
C ALA A 115 -7.07 -16.96 -6.32
N SER A 116 -6.73 -16.60 -5.09
CA SER A 116 -6.15 -17.49 -4.11
C SER A 116 -7.19 -18.43 -3.50
N SER A 117 -8.18 -17.87 -2.80
CA SER A 117 -9.11 -18.61 -1.94
C SER A 117 -10.58 -18.50 -2.37
N GLY A 118 -10.90 -17.68 -3.36
CA GLY A 118 -12.29 -17.37 -3.76
C GLY A 118 -13.04 -16.54 -2.71
N SER A 119 -12.34 -15.98 -1.73
CA SER A 119 -12.96 -15.23 -0.64
C SER A 119 -13.20 -13.77 -1.00
N ILE A 120 -14.29 -13.20 -0.47
CA ILE A 120 -14.61 -11.78 -0.54
C ILE A 120 -14.53 -11.21 0.87
N GLN A 121 -13.93 -10.04 1.00
CA GLN A 121 -13.81 -9.34 2.27
C GLN A 121 -14.59 -8.02 2.21
N GLU A 122 -15.36 -7.74 3.25
CA GLU A 122 -16.22 -6.54 3.30
C GLU A 122 -15.46 -5.27 3.72
N THR A 123 -14.25 -5.42 4.26
CA THR A 123 -13.48 -4.28 4.80
C THR A 123 -12.02 -4.30 4.34
N HIS A 124 -11.43 -3.13 4.16
CA HIS A 124 -10.02 -2.99 3.79
C HIS A 124 -9.06 -3.72 4.75
N THR A 125 -9.37 -3.71 6.05
CA THR A 125 -8.55 -4.41 7.05
C THR A 125 -8.67 -5.92 6.93
N ALA A 126 -9.86 -6.44 6.62
CA ALA A 126 -10.06 -7.87 6.37
C ALA A 126 -9.34 -8.32 5.09
N THR A 127 -9.45 -7.55 3.99
CA THR A 127 -8.67 -7.80 2.76
C THR A 127 -7.18 -7.82 3.04
N ALA A 128 -6.66 -6.81 3.73
CA ALA A 128 -5.24 -6.75 4.09
C ALA A 128 -4.79 -7.92 4.96
N LYS A 129 -5.68 -8.46 5.80
CA LYS A 129 -5.38 -9.61 6.64
C LYS A 129 -5.24 -10.89 5.82
N VAL A 130 -6.25 -11.18 5.00
CA VAL A 130 -6.28 -12.38 4.15
C VAL A 130 -5.18 -12.32 3.10
N TRP A 131 -4.95 -11.15 2.49
CA TRP A 131 -3.88 -10.99 1.51
C TRP A 131 -2.50 -11.32 2.07
N GLN A 132 -2.21 -10.96 3.33
CA GLN A 132 -0.93 -11.36 3.93
C GLN A 132 -0.78 -12.87 4.02
N SER A 133 -1.77 -13.58 4.56
CA SER A 133 -1.69 -15.05 4.70
C SER A 133 -1.75 -15.78 3.36
N ASP A 134 -2.51 -15.25 2.41
CA ASP A 134 -2.73 -15.90 1.12
C ASP A 134 -1.61 -15.62 0.12
N ILE A 135 -0.97 -14.46 0.21
CA ILE A 135 -0.02 -13.94 -0.80
C ILE A 135 1.35 -13.65 -0.18
N ALA A 136 1.45 -12.72 0.77
CA ALA A 136 2.75 -12.21 1.24
C ALA A 136 3.57 -13.28 1.99
N GLU A 137 2.96 -13.99 2.94
CA GLU A 137 3.61 -15.07 3.71
C GLU A 137 3.97 -16.29 2.85
N LYS A 138 3.33 -16.43 1.69
CA LYS A 138 3.65 -17.47 0.70
C LYS A 138 4.63 -17.00 -0.36
N GLU A 139 5.16 -15.77 -0.23
CA GLU A 139 6.09 -15.15 -1.17
C GLU A 139 5.53 -15.18 -2.62
N LEU A 140 4.27 -14.76 -2.77
CA LEU A 140 3.54 -14.71 -4.05
C LEU A 140 3.32 -13.27 -4.52
N ILE A 141 4.22 -12.36 -4.14
CA ILE A 141 4.25 -10.97 -4.59
C ILE A 141 5.72 -10.51 -4.57
N PRO A 142 6.20 -9.74 -5.57
CA PRO A 142 7.59 -9.29 -5.58
C PRO A 142 7.88 -8.27 -4.48
N TYR A 143 9.17 -8.08 -4.21
CA TYR A 143 9.65 -6.91 -3.49
C TYR A 143 9.29 -5.64 -4.29
N PRO A 144 8.89 -4.52 -3.66
CA PRO A 144 8.85 -4.25 -2.22
C PRO A 144 7.51 -4.60 -1.54
N PHE A 145 6.54 -5.08 -2.32
CA PHE A 145 5.19 -5.34 -1.84
C PHE A 145 5.13 -6.53 -0.86
N ASN A 146 6.13 -7.40 -0.88
CA ASN A 146 6.27 -8.53 0.04
C ASN A 146 6.72 -8.15 1.46
N LEU A 147 7.02 -6.87 1.76
CA LEU A 147 7.41 -6.47 3.11
C LEU A 147 6.21 -6.53 4.08
N PHE A 148 6.36 -7.32 5.16
CA PHE A 148 5.37 -7.42 6.24
C PHE A 148 6.02 -7.66 7.60
N LEU A 149 5.23 -7.42 8.66
CA LEU A 149 5.53 -7.73 10.05
C LEU A 149 4.44 -8.63 10.60
N THR A 150 4.84 -9.70 11.28
CA THR A 150 3.90 -10.74 11.76
C THR A 150 3.16 -10.34 13.02
N SER A 151 3.65 -9.33 13.74
CA SER A 151 3.13 -8.93 15.04
C SER A 151 3.23 -7.42 15.25
N LEU A 152 2.34 -6.85 16.06
CA LEU A 152 2.50 -5.48 16.59
C LEU A 152 3.29 -5.46 17.91
N VAL A 153 3.64 -6.61 18.48
CA VAL A 153 4.49 -6.67 19.67
C VAL A 153 5.89 -6.16 19.32
N SER A 154 6.34 -5.10 19.99
CA SER A 154 7.61 -4.42 19.69
C SER A 154 8.79 -5.37 19.59
N LYS A 155 8.93 -6.33 20.51
CA LYS A 155 10.06 -7.27 20.49
C LYS A 155 10.15 -8.05 19.16
N THR A 156 9.01 -8.54 18.67
CA THR A 156 8.94 -9.31 17.41
C THR A 156 9.14 -8.37 16.22
N ALA A 157 8.38 -7.28 16.15
CA ALA A 157 8.44 -6.32 15.06
C ALA A 157 9.82 -5.66 14.93
N ASP A 158 10.45 -5.26 16.03
CA ASP A 158 11.77 -4.62 16.02
C ASP A 158 12.84 -5.59 15.51
N ALA A 159 12.72 -6.89 15.81
CA ALA A 159 13.62 -7.92 15.29
C ALA A 159 13.43 -8.13 13.77
N GLU A 160 12.19 -8.20 13.29
CA GLU A 160 11.87 -8.29 11.85
C GLU A 160 12.33 -7.03 11.09
N ILE A 161 12.06 -5.84 11.63
CA ILE A 161 12.52 -4.56 11.07
C ILE A 161 14.05 -4.50 11.02
N ALA A 162 14.74 -4.96 12.07
CA ALA A 162 16.20 -5.03 12.09
C ALA A 162 16.73 -6.02 11.05
N ALA A 163 16.06 -7.16 10.86
CA ALA A 163 16.42 -8.14 9.85
C ALA A 163 16.28 -7.58 8.42
N TYR A 164 15.18 -6.86 8.13
CA TYR A 164 15.04 -6.16 6.85
C TYR A 164 16.10 -5.08 6.70
N ARG A 165 16.26 -4.22 7.71
CA ARG A 165 17.15 -3.05 7.65
C ARG A 165 18.62 -3.42 7.45
N GLY A 166 19.11 -4.47 8.12
CA GLY A 166 20.52 -4.83 8.10
C GLY A 166 21.43 -3.64 8.46
N ALA A 167 22.41 -3.34 7.61
CA ALA A 167 23.33 -2.20 7.77
C ALA A 167 22.84 -0.90 7.09
N ASN A 168 21.65 -0.91 6.47
CA ASN A 168 21.15 0.22 5.71
C ASN A 168 20.87 1.41 6.64
N ARG A 169 21.53 2.54 6.34
CA ARG A 169 21.48 3.77 7.14
C ARG A 169 20.42 4.76 6.67
N PHE A 170 19.85 4.56 5.49
CA PHE A 170 18.91 5.49 4.89
C PHE A 170 17.52 5.38 5.53
N ASP A 171 16.76 6.46 5.46
CA ASP A 171 15.38 6.52 5.92
C ASP A 171 14.50 7.43 5.04
N LEU A 172 13.27 7.71 5.47
CA LEU A 172 12.31 8.52 4.71
C LEU A 172 12.74 9.99 4.52
N ASN A 173 13.76 10.45 5.22
CA ASN A 173 14.34 11.78 5.00
C ASN A 173 15.34 11.76 3.83
N ASP A 174 15.82 10.60 3.42
CA ASP A 174 16.65 10.45 2.23
C ASP A 174 15.75 10.24 1.02
N ARG A 175 15.91 11.07 -0.01
CA ARG A 175 15.21 10.87 -1.28
C ARG A 175 15.82 9.67 -1.98
N ALA A 176 14.98 8.73 -2.44
CA ALA A 176 15.44 7.56 -3.16
C ALA A 176 15.88 7.92 -4.58
N TYR A 177 17.06 7.44 -4.96
CA TYR A 177 17.64 7.55 -6.31
C TYR A 177 18.29 6.24 -6.78
N ASP A 178 18.25 5.22 -5.93
CA ASP A 178 18.71 3.86 -6.19
C ASP A 178 18.00 2.88 -5.23
N ASN A 179 18.19 1.59 -5.47
CA ASN A 179 17.60 0.54 -4.63
C ASN A 179 18.06 0.56 -3.16
N GLU A 180 19.28 1.03 -2.87
CA GLU A 180 19.80 1.05 -1.49
C GLU A 180 19.05 2.11 -0.67
N THR A 181 18.97 3.32 -1.19
CA THR A 181 18.22 4.43 -0.57
C THR A 181 16.72 4.12 -0.52
N ALA A 182 16.16 3.55 -1.59
CA ALA A 182 14.77 3.12 -1.63
C ALA A 182 14.46 2.10 -0.52
N HIS A 183 15.30 1.08 -0.36
CA HIS A 183 15.12 0.07 0.69
C HIS A 183 15.09 0.67 2.10
N GLY A 184 16.01 1.60 2.40
CA GLY A 184 16.03 2.30 3.69
C GLY A 184 14.73 3.06 3.97
N ALA A 185 14.21 3.79 2.98
CA ALA A 185 12.95 4.51 3.07
C ALA A 185 11.74 3.57 3.25
N LEU A 186 11.68 2.46 2.50
CA LEU A 186 10.61 1.46 2.59
C LEU A 186 10.54 0.82 3.99
N VAL A 187 11.69 0.39 4.53
CA VAL A 187 11.75 -0.20 5.88
C VAL A 187 11.43 0.85 6.95
N SER A 188 11.82 2.12 6.75
CA SER A 188 11.45 3.22 7.66
C SER A 188 9.94 3.46 7.68
N TYR A 189 9.28 3.43 6.52
CA TYR A 189 7.82 3.55 6.43
C TYR A 189 7.09 2.36 7.07
N LEU A 190 7.61 1.15 6.89
CA LEU A 190 7.10 -0.06 7.54
C LEU A 190 7.15 0.08 9.06
N LYS A 191 8.30 0.50 9.61
CA LYS A 191 8.48 0.80 11.05
C LYS A 191 7.52 1.89 11.53
N GLY A 192 7.37 2.98 10.78
CA GLY A 192 6.42 4.04 11.12
C GLY A 192 4.97 3.56 11.12
N THR A 193 4.63 2.63 10.24
CA THR A 193 3.28 2.03 10.14
C THR A 193 3.02 1.08 11.30
N HIS A 194 4.01 0.29 11.71
CA HIS A 194 3.98 -0.48 12.96
C HIS A 194 3.69 0.40 14.17
N GLY A 195 4.45 1.48 14.36
CA GLY A 195 4.25 2.40 15.48
C GLY A 195 2.82 2.96 15.53
N TYR A 196 2.30 3.39 14.38
CA TYR A 196 0.93 3.86 14.26
C TYR A 196 -0.11 2.78 14.60
N LYS A 197 0.03 1.57 14.04
CA LYS A 197 -0.93 0.48 14.25
C LYS A 197 -0.90 -0.05 15.68
N LYS A 198 0.28 -0.08 16.31
CA LYS A 198 0.45 -0.39 17.72
C LYS A 198 -0.27 0.63 18.60
N TRP A 199 -0.07 1.93 18.37
CA TRP A 199 -0.77 2.99 19.11
C TRP A 199 -2.29 2.87 18.95
N GLU A 200 -2.79 2.69 17.73
CA GLU A 200 -4.23 2.50 17.47
C GLU A 200 -4.80 1.25 18.19
N ALA A 201 -4.04 0.16 18.25
CA ALA A 201 -4.42 -1.03 19.01
C ALA A 201 -4.42 -0.77 20.52
N GLU A 202 -3.41 -0.07 21.05
CA GLU A 202 -3.30 0.31 22.46
C GLU A 202 -4.47 1.21 22.91
N GLU A 203 -4.85 2.20 22.11
CA GLU A 203 -6.01 3.06 22.41
C GLU A 203 -7.32 2.26 22.44
N ARG A 204 -7.50 1.32 21.51
CA ARG A 204 -8.65 0.40 21.54
C ARG A 204 -8.63 -0.50 22.77
N VAL A 205 -7.47 -1.01 23.18
CA VAL A 205 -7.36 -1.81 24.42
C VAL A 205 -7.77 -0.99 25.64
N LYS A 206 -7.34 0.27 25.76
CA LYS A 206 -7.72 1.13 26.90
C LYS A 206 -9.23 1.33 27.04
N THR A 207 -9.97 1.27 25.94
CA THR A 207 -11.44 1.40 25.94
C THR A 207 -12.18 0.07 26.20
N SER A 208 -11.47 -1.06 26.14
CA SER A 208 -12.03 -2.41 26.31
C SER A 208 -12.52 -2.69 27.74
N ARG A 209 -13.48 -3.60 27.87
CA ARG A 209 -14.02 -4.04 29.17
C ARG A 209 -12.94 -4.69 30.04
N ASP A 210 -12.13 -5.57 29.46
CA ASP A 210 -11.06 -6.29 30.16
C ASP A 210 -10.05 -5.32 30.77
N PHE A 211 -9.64 -4.29 30.03
CA PHE A 211 -8.71 -3.29 30.53
C PHE A 211 -9.34 -2.41 31.62
N LYS A 212 -10.57 -1.93 31.41
CA LYS A 212 -11.29 -1.12 32.41
C LYS A 212 -11.51 -1.88 33.73
N ALA A 213 -11.70 -3.19 33.67
CA ALA A 213 -11.85 -4.03 34.86
C ALA A 213 -10.58 -4.11 35.73
N LEU A 214 -9.41 -3.80 35.18
CA LEU A 214 -8.15 -3.75 35.93
C LEU A 214 -8.00 -2.50 36.80
N GLY A 215 -8.84 -1.46 36.60
CA GLY A 215 -8.78 -0.22 37.37
C GLY A 215 -7.49 0.59 37.17
N VAL A 216 -6.82 0.42 36.02
CA VAL A 216 -5.60 1.16 35.65
C VAL A 216 -5.82 2.02 34.40
N ASP A 217 -4.97 3.02 34.18
CA ASP A 217 -5.01 3.94 33.04
C ASP A 217 -3.88 3.70 32.01
N ASN A 218 -2.94 2.80 32.32
CA ASN A 218 -1.75 2.55 31.51
C ASN A 218 -1.31 1.07 31.58
N PHE A 219 -0.34 0.71 30.73
CA PHE A 219 0.18 -0.67 30.60
C PHE A 219 1.38 -0.98 31.52
N ARG A 220 1.53 -0.30 32.67
CA ARG A 220 2.68 -0.54 33.57
C ARG A 220 2.56 -1.84 34.35
N THR A 221 1.36 -2.30 34.69
CA THR A 221 1.17 -3.54 35.45
C THR A 221 1.28 -4.77 34.55
N GLN A 222 1.65 -5.92 35.11
CA GLN A 222 1.76 -7.16 34.34
C GLN A 222 0.42 -7.55 33.69
N ALA A 223 -0.68 -7.53 34.45
CA ALA A 223 -2.01 -7.85 33.93
C ALA A 223 -2.43 -6.93 32.77
N ALA A 224 -2.12 -5.63 32.86
CA ALA A 224 -2.41 -4.68 31.78
C ALA A 224 -1.58 -4.96 30.52
N ARG A 225 -0.30 -5.33 30.67
CA ARG A 225 0.55 -5.75 29.55
C ARG A 225 0.02 -7.03 28.90
N GLU A 226 -0.44 -8.00 29.68
CA GLU A 226 -1.01 -9.24 29.15
C GLU A 226 -2.28 -8.97 28.30
N VAL A 227 -3.17 -8.08 28.75
CA VAL A 227 -4.35 -7.67 27.95
C VAL A 227 -3.91 -6.98 26.66
N ARG A 228 -2.92 -6.08 26.73
CA ARG A 228 -2.37 -5.38 25.57
C ARG A 228 -1.73 -6.35 24.58
N ASP A 229 -0.81 -7.17 25.06
CA ASP A 229 0.02 -8.04 24.22
C ASP A 229 -0.85 -9.09 23.53
N ARG A 230 -1.91 -9.61 24.17
CA ARG A 230 -2.92 -10.47 23.50
C ARG A 230 -3.60 -9.79 22.30
N THR A 231 -3.73 -8.47 22.30
CA THR A 231 -4.28 -7.71 21.17
C THR A 231 -3.22 -7.43 20.11
N LEU A 232 -2.02 -7.01 20.54
CA LEU A 232 -0.92 -6.69 19.64
C LEU A 232 -0.42 -7.93 18.87
N ASP A 233 -0.44 -9.09 19.50
CA ASP A 233 0.00 -10.36 18.91
C ASP A 233 -0.91 -10.84 17.75
N LYS A 234 -2.16 -10.36 17.71
CA LYS A 234 -3.10 -10.62 16.60
C LYS A 234 -3.01 -9.58 15.50
N GLY A 235 -2.28 -8.50 15.73
CA GLY A 235 -2.11 -7.42 14.77
C GLY A 235 -0.89 -7.68 13.88
N GLN A 236 -0.94 -7.17 12.66
CA GLN A 236 0.13 -7.30 11.68
C GLN A 236 0.27 -6.02 10.86
N VAL A 237 1.36 -5.90 10.10
CA VAL A 237 1.57 -4.82 9.14
C VAL A 237 2.02 -5.43 7.82
N ASN A 238 1.43 -5.02 6.71
CA ASN A 238 1.86 -5.41 5.37
C ASN A 238 1.69 -4.24 4.41
N PHE A 239 2.06 -4.42 3.14
CA PHE A 239 1.92 -3.40 2.10
C PHE A 239 0.51 -2.77 2.04
N LEU A 240 -0.57 -3.55 2.12
CA LEU A 240 -1.92 -3.00 2.07
C LEU A 240 -2.28 -2.16 3.30
N ILE A 241 -1.76 -2.53 4.48
CA ILE A 241 -1.90 -1.72 5.69
C ILE A 241 -1.11 -0.40 5.56
N GLN A 242 0.08 -0.46 4.95
CA GLN A 242 0.86 0.74 4.63
C GLN A 242 0.10 1.63 3.64
N ALA A 243 -0.45 1.08 2.56
CA ALA A 243 -1.25 1.80 1.57
C ALA A 243 -2.51 2.41 2.16
N PHE A 244 -3.23 1.69 3.03
CA PHE A 244 -4.41 2.22 3.73
C PHE A 244 -4.05 3.40 4.63
N ARG A 245 -2.95 3.29 5.41
CA ARG A 245 -2.45 4.39 6.24
C ARG A 245 -2.05 5.58 5.37
N TYR A 246 -1.36 5.35 4.26
CA TYR A 246 -0.92 6.37 3.32
C TYR A 246 -2.11 7.16 2.75
N ARG A 247 -3.11 6.44 2.21
CA ARG A 247 -4.37 7.02 1.73
C ARG A 247 -5.10 7.79 2.83
N GLY A 248 -5.06 7.30 4.06
CA GLY A 248 -5.61 8.00 5.23
C GLY A 248 -4.96 9.37 5.40
N LYS A 249 -3.62 9.42 5.54
CA LYS A 249 -2.88 10.67 5.71
C LYS A 249 -3.21 11.70 4.61
N ALA A 250 -3.20 11.25 3.36
CA ALA A 250 -3.49 12.08 2.19
C ALA A 250 -4.95 12.55 2.06
N ASN A 251 -5.89 11.93 2.78
CA ASN A 251 -7.30 12.37 2.82
C ASN A 251 -7.63 13.27 3.99
N TYR A 252 -6.73 13.37 4.97
CA TYR A 252 -6.90 14.21 6.15
C TYR A 252 -5.91 15.37 6.14
N ARG A 253 -5.66 15.95 7.31
CA ARG A 253 -4.98 17.24 7.48
C ARG A 253 -3.58 17.30 6.83
N ASP A 254 -2.88 16.17 6.72
CA ASP A 254 -1.55 16.10 6.11
C ASP A 254 -1.57 16.46 4.61
N SER A 255 -2.72 16.31 3.94
CA SER A 255 -2.88 16.70 2.54
C SER A 255 -2.71 18.20 2.31
N ILE A 256 -2.90 19.02 3.35
CA ILE A 256 -2.69 20.47 3.27
C ILE A 256 -1.23 20.74 2.89
N PHE A 257 -0.30 19.94 3.42
CA PHE A 257 1.14 20.13 3.18
C PHE A 257 1.56 19.77 1.74
N LEU A 258 0.72 19.02 1.01
CA LEU A 258 0.98 18.70 -0.40
C LEU A 258 0.68 19.88 -1.33
N SER A 259 -0.26 20.76 -0.99
CA SER A 259 -0.75 21.82 -1.88
C SER A 259 -0.70 23.22 -1.28
N TYR A 260 -0.16 23.37 -0.07
CA TYR A 260 -0.06 24.66 0.62
C TYR A 260 1.29 24.80 1.31
N GLY A 261 2.04 25.84 0.95
CA GLY A 261 3.34 26.12 1.55
C GLY A 261 4.36 26.59 0.51
N ASP A 262 5.54 25.97 0.54
CA ASP A 262 6.59 26.26 -0.45
C ASP A 262 6.21 25.67 -1.82
N ASN A 263 6.72 26.29 -2.89
CA ASN A 263 6.60 25.71 -4.22
C ASN A 263 7.52 24.48 -4.33
N ASN A 264 6.91 23.35 -4.65
CA ASN A 264 7.49 22.02 -4.84
C ASN A 264 6.95 21.37 -6.13
N GLU A 265 6.59 22.17 -7.14
CA GLU A 265 5.92 21.77 -8.39
C GLU A 265 6.58 20.54 -9.04
N ALA A 266 7.88 20.60 -9.33
CA ALA A 266 8.61 19.47 -9.91
C ALA A 266 8.57 18.19 -9.05
N THR A 267 8.53 18.32 -7.72
CA THR A 267 8.38 17.16 -6.81
C THR A 267 6.97 16.60 -6.85
N ILE A 268 5.96 17.44 -6.99
CA ILE A 268 4.58 16.97 -7.14
C ILE A 268 4.38 16.32 -8.50
N GLU A 269 4.94 16.86 -9.59
CA GLU A 269 4.91 16.23 -10.91
C GLU A 269 5.51 14.82 -10.88
N GLU A 270 6.73 14.68 -10.37
CA GLU A 270 7.37 13.36 -10.19
C GLU A 270 6.55 12.46 -9.30
N PHE A 271 5.97 13.00 -8.21
CA PHE A 271 5.15 12.21 -7.32
C PHE A 271 3.89 11.63 -7.99
N ILE A 272 3.25 12.36 -8.91
CA ILE A 272 2.11 11.81 -9.67
C ILE A 272 2.57 10.70 -10.62
N GLN A 273 3.74 10.86 -11.24
CA GLN A 273 4.36 9.80 -12.04
C GLN A 273 4.69 8.57 -11.20
N ASP A 274 5.29 8.75 -10.02
CA ASP A 274 5.64 7.66 -9.11
C ASP A 274 4.39 6.85 -8.69
N LEU A 275 3.26 7.53 -8.41
CA LEU A 275 1.98 6.86 -8.15
C LEU A 275 1.54 6.00 -9.35
N TYR A 276 1.70 6.51 -10.56
CA TYR A 276 1.33 5.80 -11.77
C TYR A 276 2.20 4.55 -11.99
N ASP A 277 3.52 4.70 -11.90
CA ASP A 277 4.50 3.63 -12.08
C ASP A 277 4.27 2.50 -11.07
N VAL A 278 4.10 2.84 -9.79
CA VAL A 278 3.82 1.85 -8.73
C VAL A 278 2.50 1.13 -8.97
N SER A 279 1.48 1.82 -9.48
CA SER A 279 0.19 1.20 -9.81
C SER A 279 0.34 0.21 -10.97
N ILE A 280 1.12 0.55 -12.01
CA ILE A 280 1.42 -0.36 -13.12
C ILE A 280 2.14 -1.59 -12.59
N GLY A 281 3.24 -1.43 -11.85
CA GLY A 281 4.02 -2.56 -11.35
C GLY A 281 3.18 -3.52 -10.50
N PHE A 282 2.35 -2.97 -9.60
CA PHE A 282 1.47 -3.78 -8.76
C PHE A 282 0.37 -4.50 -9.56
N ILE A 283 -0.22 -3.83 -10.56
CA ILE A 283 -1.20 -4.46 -11.46
C ILE A 283 -0.54 -5.55 -12.30
N ARG A 284 0.64 -5.34 -12.87
CA ARG A 284 1.38 -6.37 -13.63
C ARG A 284 1.64 -7.61 -12.77
N ALA A 285 2.16 -7.42 -11.56
CA ALA A 285 2.38 -8.52 -10.62
C ALA A 285 1.08 -9.27 -10.29
N THR A 286 -0.02 -8.53 -10.13
CA THR A 286 -1.35 -9.10 -9.89
C THR A 286 -1.87 -9.89 -11.09
N SER A 287 -1.76 -9.33 -12.30
CA SER A 287 -2.21 -9.94 -13.56
C SER A 287 -1.51 -11.28 -13.77
N HIS A 288 -0.19 -11.32 -13.66
CA HIS A 288 0.62 -12.53 -13.74
C HIS A 288 0.19 -13.60 -12.73
N TYR A 289 -0.06 -13.22 -11.48
CA TYR A 289 -0.56 -14.15 -10.47
C TYR A 289 -1.96 -14.68 -10.83
N CYS A 290 -2.90 -13.78 -11.15
CA CYS A 290 -4.29 -14.10 -11.43
C CYS A 290 -4.45 -14.99 -12.67
N SER A 291 -3.73 -14.72 -13.76
CA SER A 291 -3.81 -15.50 -15.01
C SER A 291 -3.41 -16.98 -14.83
N ARG A 292 -2.48 -17.24 -13.90
CA ARG A 292 -2.05 -18.59 -13.52
C ARG A 292 -3.11 -19.31 -12.69
N ARG A 293 -3.94 -18.58 -11.95
CA ARG A 293 -4.91 -19.10 -10.97
C ARG A 293 -6.30 -19.38 -11.53
N VAL A 294 -6.82 -18.50 -12.41
CA VAL A 294 -8.18 -18.61 -12.99
C VAL A 294 -8.34 -19.82 -13.93
N GLU A 295 -9.53 -20.08 -14.47
CA GLU A 295 -9.73 -21.09 -15.54
C GLU A 295 -8.76 -20.86 -16.73
N ARG A 296 -8.34 -21.94 -17.39
CA ARG A 296 -7.36 -21.84 -18.48
C ARG A 296 -8.02 -21.16 -19.69
N GLY A 297 -7.36 -20.15 -20.24
CA GLY A 297 -7.83 -19.41 -21.43
C GLY A 297 -8.66 -18.18 -21.09
N THR A 298 -9.39 -18.19 -19.97
CA THR A 298 -10.32 -17.10 -19.62
C THR A 298 -9.63 -15.78 -19.29
N TRP A 299 -8.36 -15.79 -18.85
CA TRP A 299 -7.61 -14.54 -18.70
C TRP A 299 -7.37 -13.86 -20.05
N ALA A 300 -6.98 -14.62 -21.08
CA ALA A 300 -6.77 -14.08 -22.41
C ALA A 300 -8.08 -13.56 -23.02
N GLU A 301 -9.18 -14.30 -22.84
CA GLU A 301 -10.53 -13.86 -23.23
C GLU A 301 -10.93 -12.56 -22.52
N PHE A 302 -10.61 -12.41 -21.24
CA PHE A 302 -10.86 -11.18 -20.48
C PHE A 302 -10.02 -10.00 -21.01
N VAL A 303 -8.72 -10.21 -21.31
CA VAL A 303 -7.87 -9.15 -21.86
C VAL A 303 -8.37 -8.71 -23.24
N GLU A 304 -8.76 -9.65 -24.10
CA GLU A 304 -9.36 -9.36 -25.41
C GLU A 304 -10.68 -8.58 -25.27
N ASP A 305 -11.57 -9.02 -24.36
CA ASP A 305 -12.82 -8.30 -24.09
C ASP A 305 -12.59 -6.87 -23.60
N ILE A 306 -11.61 -6.66 -22.73
CA ILE A 306 -11.24 -5.31 -22.27
C ILE A 306 -10.69 -4.47 -23.43
N SER A 307 -9.85 -5.03 -24.30
CA SER A 307 -9.33 -4.33 -25.47
C SER A 307 -10.45 -3.85 -26.41
N ASP A 308 -11.43 -4.72 -26.66
CA ASP A 308 -12.51 -4.45 -27.62
C ASP A 308 -13.63 -3.57 -27.06
N ASN A 309 -13.96 -3.76 -25.78
CA ASN A 309 -15.19 -3.21 -25.17
C ASN A 309 -14.95 -2.11 -24.15
N SER A 310 -13.73 -1.96 -23.62
CA SER A 310 -13.44 -0.88 -22.68
C SER A 310 -13.53 0.50 -23.36
N ARG A 311 -13.87 1.51 -22.55
CA ARG A 311 -13.87 2.93 -22.94
C ARG A 311 -12.83 3.74 -22.18
N LEU A 312 -11.93 3.05 -21.49
CA LEU A 312 -10.84 3.67 -20.74
C LEU A 312 -9.74 4.12 -21.70
N CYS A 313 -8.97 5.13 -21.29
CA CYS A 313 -7.83 5.65 -22.04
C CYS A 313 -6.55 4.81 -21.85
N ILE A 314 -6.61 3.78 -21.00
CA ILE A 314 -5.50 2.89 -20.74
C ILE A 314 -5.56 1.68 -21.66
N ASP A 315 -4.39 1.30 -22.18
CA ASP A 315 -4.23 0.13 -23.02
C ASP A 315 -4.38 -1.16 -22.18
N SER A 316 -4.97 -2.20 -22.76
CA SER A 316 -5.04 -3.54 -22.16
C SER A 316 -3.66 -4.18 -21.97
N VAL A 317 -2.60 -3.65 -22.61
CA VAL A 317 -1.20 -4.12 -22.49
C VAL A 317 -0.73 -4.30 -21.04
N VAL A 318 -1.23 -3.52 -20.07
CA VAL A 318 -0.89 -3.72 -18.64
C VAL A 318 -1.43 -5.03 -18.04
N LEU A 319 -2.33 -5.74 -18.73
CA LEU A 319 -2.87 -7.05 -18.35
C LEU A 319 -2.32 -8.20 -19.20
N GLU A 320 -1.58 -7.91 -20.28
CA GLU A 320 -1.00 -8.92 -21.17
C GLU A 320 0.17 -9.65 -20.49
N ILE A 321 0.26 -10.97 -20.73
CA ILE A 321 1.16 -11.91 -20.05
C ILE A 321 1.64 -12.98 -21.02
#